data_AF-A0A962EGK3-F1
#
_entry.id   AF-A0A962EGK3-F1
#
_cell.length_a   1.000
_cell.length_b   1.000
_cell.length_c   1.000
_cell.angle_alpha   90.00
_cell.angle_beta   90.00
_cell.angle_gamma   90.00
#
_symmetry.space_group_name_H-M   'P 1'
#
loop_
_entity.id
_entity.type
_entity.pdbx_description
1 polymer ?
#
loop_
_entity_poly.entity_id
_entity_poly.type
_entity_poly.pdbx_seq_one_letter_code
_entity_poly.pdbx_strand_id
1 'polypeptide(L)'
;MKITWRHESVIRQNNHPGITHRRIKLLLIAILSILVCSCSNDDDFNGDIGKNIGSSTPDFLYDTKAPDQSPNVIILVADDLGYSDIGSYGGEISTPSLDELAANGVRYNHFTVTAVCSSTRAALLTGMNHHSAGTGWLAEWDFGYPGYRGEIHKNSLTLAEILKLNGYSTFMVGKWHLTNADHRSPIGPFDSWPTGRGFEKYFGFLEGEANQFKPHWLVSGNDIHPPPDDENFYLPDAITDKAIDMIKTLRNHDREKP
;
A
#
# COMPACT_ATOMS: atom_id res chain seq x y z
N MET A 1 -36.53 -25.83 2.64
CA MET A 1 -35.91 -24.92 3.63
C MET A 1 -35.44 -23.69 2.87
N LYS A 2 -36.27 -22.64 2.85
CA LYS A 2 -36.15 -21.44 2.01
C LYS A 2 -35.37 -20.38 2.81
N ILE A 3 -34.26 -19.91 2.26
CA ILE A 3 -33.48 -18.79 2.82
C ILE A 3 -33.98 -17.52 2.14
N THR A 4 -34.57 -16.63 2.92
CA THR A 4 -34.99 -15.29 2.49
C THR A 4 -34.07 -14.24 3.12
N TRP A 5 -33.34 -13.52 2.27
CA TRP A 5 -32.59 -12.32 2.63
C TRP A 5 -33.57 -11.14 2.77
N ARG A 6 -33.51 -10.41 3.89
CA ARG A 6 -34.28 -9.18 4.11
C ARG A 6 -33.32 -8.04 4.42
N HIS A 7 -33.26 -7.09 3.49
CA HIS A 7 -32.63 -5.78 3.64
C HIS A 7 -33.61 -4.87 4.37
N GLU A 8 -33.30 -4.39 5.58
CA GLU A 8 -33.98 -3.24 6.18
C GLU A 8 -32.95 -2.39 6.95
N SER A 9 -32.65 -1.23 6.35
CA SER A 9 -32.07 -0.07 7.00
C SER A 9 -33.08 0.55 7.96
N VAL A 10 -32.74 0.69 9.24
CA VAL A 10 -33.46 1.60 10.16
C VAL A 10 -32.45 2.35 11.02
N ILE A 11 -32.20 3.60 10.64
CA ILE A 11 -31.67 4.64 11.52
C ILE A 11 -32.73 4.89 12.60
N ARG A 12 -32.47 4.47 13.84
CA ARG A 12 -33.23 4.94 15.01
C ARG A 12 -32.53 6.14 15.62
N GLN A 13 -33.07 7.32 15.38
CA GLN A 13 -32.84 8.48 16.22
C GLN A 13 -33.60 8.29 17.54
N ASN A 14 -32.88 8.17 18.66
CA ASN A 14 -33.47 8.29 20.00
C ASN A 14 -32.90 9.55 20.66
N ASN A 15 -33.75 10.57 20.76
CA ASN A 15 -33.55 11.75 21.59
C ASN A 15 -33.80 11.40 23.06
N HIS A 16 -32.81 11.60 23.93
CA HIS A 16 -33.03 11.82 25.37
C HIS A 16 -32.19 13.00 25.87
N PRO A 17 -32.77 13.90 26.69
CA PRO A 17 -32.11 15.11 27.14
C PRO A 17 -31.29 14.88 28.42
N GLY A 18 -30.11 15.49 28.47
CA GLY A 18 -29.40 15.77 29.71
C GLY A 18 -28.44 14.68 30.18
N ILE A 19 -27.15 14.86 29.87
CA ILE A 19 -26.03 14.65 30.80
C ILE A 19 -24.88 15.57 30.35
N THR A 20 -24.70 16.61 31.16
CA THR A 20 -23.50 17.38 31.51
C THR A 20 -22.21 17.23 30.69
N HIS A 21 -21.76 18.39 30.19
CA HIS A 21 -20.47 18.67 29.58
C HIS A 21 -19.25 18.12 30.35
N ARG A 22 -18.51 17.20 29.74
CA ARG A 22 -17.06 17.10 29.92
C ARG A 22 -16.37 17.08 28.56
N ARG A 23 -15.49 18.06 28.39
CA ARG A 23 -14.71 18.33 27.18
C ARG A 23 -13.83 17.12 26.83
N ILE A 24 -14.25 16.32 25.86
CA ILE A 24 -13.35 15.45 25.11
C ILE A 24 -12.87 16.30 23.93
N LYS A 25 -11.63 16.79 24.02
CA LYS A 25 -10.93 17.39 22.89
C LYS A 25 -10.66 16.27 21.88
N LEU A 26 -11.60 16.09 20.95
CA LEU A 26 -11.40 15.31 19.75
C LEU A 26 -10.40 16.10 18.90
N LEU A 27 -9.15 15.64 18.89
CA LEU A 27 -8.09 16.20 18.04
C LEU A 27 -8.37 15.72 16.60
N LEU A 28 -9.38 16.31 15.95
CA LEU A 28 -9.43 16.34 14.49
C LEU A 28 -8.32 17.30 14.05
N ILE A 29 -7.13 16.75 13.80
CA ILE A 29 -6.20 17.42 12.91
C ILE A 29 -6.82 17.30 11.53
N ALA A 30 -7.49 18.36 11.12
CA ALA A 30 -7.92 18.58 9.75
C ALA A 30 -6.66 18.62 8.88
N ILE A 31 -6.29 17.48 8.30
CA ILE A 31 -5.48 17.46 7.07
C ILE A 31 -6.45 17.83 5.95
N LEU A 32 -6.80 19.11 5.90
CA LEU A 32 -7.34 19.76 4.72
C LEU A 32 -6.23 20.62 4.14
N SER A 33 -5.06 20.00 3.90
CA SER A 33 -4.08 20.54 2.99
C SER A 33 -4.66 20.33 1.61
N ILE A 34 -5.11 21.43 1.00
CA ILE A 34 -5.62 21.50 -0.36
C ILE A 34 -4.63 20.75 -1.27
N LEU A 35 -5.04 19.60 -1.78
CA LEU A 35 -4.33 18.89 -2.82
C LEU A 35 -4.56 19.64 -4.14
N VAL A 36 -3.93 20.80 -4.29
CA VAL A 36 -3.62 21.29 -5.64
C VAL A 36 -2.41 20.48 -6.06
N CYS A 37 -2.67 19.35 -6.71
CA CYS A 37 -1.67 18.77 -7.59
C CYS A 37 -1.51 19.79 -8.72
N SER A 38 -0.53 20.70 -8.60
CA SER A 38 -0.13 21.49 -9.76
C SER A 38 0.46 20.49 -10.73
N CYS A 39 -0.29 20.15 -11.77
CA CYS A 39 0.33 19.69 -12.99
C CYS A 39 1.22 20.85 -13.42
N SER A 40 2.53 20.72 -13.24
CA SER A 40 3.52 21.70 -13.67
C SER A 40 3.38 21.85 -15.18
N ASN A 41 2.59 22.82 -15.62
CA ASN A 41 2.68 23.35 -16.96
C ASN A 41 4.06 24.04 -17.05
N ASP A 42 4.67 24.07 -18.24
CA ASP A 42 5.90 24.85 -18.51
C ASP A 42 5.74 26.36 -18.20
N ASP A 43 4.53 26.81 -17.83
CA ASP A 43 4.20 28.16 -17.39
C ASP A 43 4.50 28.46 -15.90
N ASP A 44 4.92 27.48 -15.09
CA ASP A 44 5.17 27.64 -13.63
C ASP A 44 6.61 28.10 -13.28
N PHE A 45 7.35 28.68 -14.23
CA PHE A 45 8.68 29.23 -13.96
C PHE A 45 8.59 30.55 -13.15
N ASN A 46 8.98 30.51 -11.88
CA ASN A 46 9.01 31.68 -10.98
C ASN A 46 10.33 32.46 -11.03
N GLY A 47 11.21 32.11 -11.97
CA GLY A 47 12.49 32.78 -12.15
C GLY A 47 12.36 34.00 -13.06
N ASP A 48 13.51 34.51 -13.51
CA ASP A 48 13.58 35.62 -14.47
C ASP A 48 14.56 35.27 -15.59
N ILE A 49 14.18 35.49 -16.86
CA ILE A 49 15.02 35.20 -18.02
C ILE A 49 15.57 36.50 -18.59
N GLY A 50 16.84 36.77 -18.28
CA GLY A 50 17.59 37.91 -18.82
C GLY A 50 18.22 37.63 -20.18
N LYS A 51 19.01 38.59 -20.68
CA LYS A 51 19.71 38.49 -21.98
C LYS A 51 20.84 37.45 -21.99
N ASN A 52 21.35 37.09 -20.82
CA ASN A 52 22.35 36.06 -20.60
C ASN A 52 22.15 35.40 -19.22
N ILE A 53 22.86 34.30 -18.97
CA ILE A 53 22.78 33.52 -17.73
C ILE A 53 23.03 34.39 -16.49
N GLY A 54 23.99 35.32 -16.55
CA GLY A 54 24.31 36.20 -15.42
C GLY A 54 23.22 37.22 -15.08
N SER A 55 22.31 37.48 -16.02
CA SER A 55 21.13 38.34 -15.83
C SER A 55 19.84 37.56 -15.61
N SER A 56 19.92 36.23 -15.46
CA SER A 56 18.75 35.36 -15.27
C SER A 56 18.71 34.83 -13.83
N THR A 57 17.51 34.69 -13.27
CA THR A 57 17.27 34.02 -11.99
C THR A 57 16.70 32.63 -12.28
N PRO A 58 17.41 31.54 -11.95
CA PRO A 58 16.86 30.20 -12.13
C PRO A 58 15.76 29.92 -11.11
N ASP A 59 14.72 29.23 -11.54
CA ASP A 59 13.75 28.56 -10.68
C ASP A 59 13.98 27.05 -10.81
N PHE A 60 14.55 26.45 -9.76
CA PHE A 60 14.82 25.02 -9.76
C PHE A 60 13.59 24.29 -9.24
N LEU A 61 13.18 23.24 -9.95
CA LEU A 61 12.17 22.33 -9.46
C LEU A 61 12.74 21.58 -8.25
N TYR A 62 12.18 21.84 -7.08
CA TYR A 62 12.49 21.07 -5.87
C TYR A 62 11.42 20.02 -5.66
N ASP A 63 11.85 18.79 -5.37
CA ASP A 63 10.93 17.73 -4.98
C ASP A 63 10.20 18.09 -3.69
N THR A 64 8.92 17.70 -3.61
CA THR A 64 8.17 17.79 -2.35
C THR A 64 8.89 17.00 -1.27
N LYS A 65 9.20 17.67 -0.15
CA LYS A 65 9.81 17.04 1.02
C LYS A 65 8.76 16.66 2.03
N ALA A 66 8.96 15.51 2.68
CA ALA A 66 8.16 15.15 3.84
C ALA A 66 8.36 16.18 4.97
N PRO A 67 7.33 16.44 5.80
CA PRO A 67 7.48 17.28 6.98
C PRO A 67 8.63 16.83 7.88
N ASP A 68 9.27 17.78 8.55
CA ASP A 68 10.35 17.48 9.49
C ASP A 68 9.91 16.42 10.51
N GLN A 69 10.81 15.48 10.82
CA GLN A 69 10.58 14.39 11.77
C GLN A 69 9.49 13.38 11.35
N SER A 70 9.10 13.36 10.08
CA SER A 70 8.23 12.32 9.52
C SER A 70 8.82 10.91 9.77
N PRO A 71 8.06 9.96 10.35
CA PRO A 71 8.57 8.64 10.66
C PRO A 71 8.66 7.78 9.41
N ASN A 72 9.60 6.83 9.41
CA ASN A 72 9.57 5.70 8.49
C ASN A 72 8.36 4.80 8.80
N VAL A 73 7.65 4.38 7.78
CA VAL A 73 6.49 3.48 7.93
C VAL A 73 6.80 2.16 7.24
N ILE A 74 6.81 1.07 8.01
CA ILE A 74 7.02 -0.30 7.50
C ILE A 74 5.77 -1.11 7.81
N ILE A 75 5.18 -1.70 6.78
CA ILE A 75 4.03 -2.59 6.89
C ILE A 75 4.47 -3.99 6.47
N LEU A 76 4.42 -4.94 7.41
CA LEU A 76 4.71 -6.35 7.16
C LEU A 76 3.39 -7.13 7.14
N VAL A 77 3.12 -7.82 6.05
CA VAL A 77 1.90 -8.62 5.87
C VAL A 77 2.29 -10.06 5.55
N ALA A 78 2.04 -10.96 6.49
CA ALA A 78 2.12 -12.39 6.25
C ALA A 78 0.86 -12.87 5.51
N ASP A 79 1.01 -13.88 4.66
CA ASP A 79 -0.09 -14.48 3.89
C ASP A 79 -0.47 -15.81 4.56
N ASP A 80 -1.76 -15.99 4.82
CA ASP A 80 -2.34 -17.18 5.48
C ASP A 80 -1.74 -17.57 6.84
N LEU A 81 -1.21 -16.59 7.58
CA LEU A 81 -0.73 -16.79 8.96
C LEU A 81 -1.91 -16.93 9.92
N GLY A 82 -2.01 -18.08 10.59
CA GLY A 82 -3.03 -18.39 11.58
C GLY A 82 -2.87 -17.59 12.87
N TYR A 83 -3.99 -17.38 13.58
CA TYR A 83 -4.00 -16.62 14.84
C TYR A 83 -3.07 -17.22 15.90
N SER A 84 -2.97 -18.55 15.96
CA SER A 84 -2.14 -19.28 16.92
C SER A 84 -0.83 -19.81 16.32
N ASP A 85 -0.32 -19.20 15.25
CA ASP A 85 0.96 -19.61 14.64
C ASP A 85 2.16 -18.89 15.29
N ILE A 86 1.93 -17.73 15.91
CA ILE A 86 2.97 -16.92 16.54
C ILE A 86 3.01 -17.20 18.06
N GLY A 87 4.21 -17.37 18.62
CA GLY A 87 4.43 -17.65 20.05
C GLY A 87 3.74 -16.63 20.97
N SER A 88 3.79 -15.34 20.64
CA SER A 88 3.13 -14.26 21.40
C SER A 88 1.59 -14.33 21.41
N TYR A 89 0.97 -15.19 20.60
CA TYR A 89 -0.46 -15.51 20.63
C TYR A 89 -0.75 -16.94 21.11
N GLY A 90 0.26 -17.62 21.68
CA GLY A 90 0.15 -18.98 22.21
C GLY A 90 0.49 -20.08 21.20
N GLY A 91 1.15 -19.73 20.09
CA GLY A 91 1.58 -20.71 19.08
C GLY A 91 2.77 -21.57 19.49
N GLU A 92 2.88 -22.73 18.83
CA GLU A 92 3.96 -23.71 19.07
C GLU A 92 5.19 -23.50 18.17
N ILE A 93 5.05 -22.72 17.08
CA ILE A 93 6.14 -22.42 16.15
C ILE A 93 7.08 -21.39 16.81
N SER A 94 8.38 -21.62 16.71
CA SER A 94 9.38 -20.69 17.25
C SER A 94 9.45 -19.42 16.39
N THR A 95 8.96 -18.30 16.92
CA THR A 95 8.90 -16.99 16.23
C THR A 95 9.63 -15.88 16.99
N PRO A 96 10.91 -16.06 17.38
CA PRO A 96 11.58 -15.20 18.35
C PRO A 96 11.61 -13.72 17.96
N SER A 97 11.83 -13.39 16.68
CA SER A 97 11.85 -11.99 16.22
C SER A 97 10.47 -11.32 16.26
N LEU A 98 9.39 -12.06 15.99
CA LEU A 98 8.02 -11.54 16.11
C LEU A 98 7.63 -11.39 17.57
N ASP A 99 8.08 -12.31 18.43
CA ASP A 99 7.84 -12.27 19.87
C ASP A 99 8.57 -11.10 20.54
N GLU A 100 9.80 -10.80 20.10
CA GLU A 100 10.55 -9.62 20.54
C GLU A 100 9.85 -8.32 20.10
N LEU A 101 9.37 -8.24 18.86
CA LEU A 101 8.59 -7.09 18.39
C LEU A 101 7.31 -6.92 19.20
N ALA A 102 6.60 -8.01 19.48
CA ALA A 102 5.40 -8.03 20.31
C ALA A 102 5.66 -7.60 21.76
N ALA A 103 6.81 -7.96 22.33
CA ALA A 103 7.19 -7.59 23.70
C ALA A 103 7.53 -6.10 23.84
N ASN A 104 8.07 -5.48 22.78
CA ASN A 104 8.45 -4.07 22.74
C ASN A 104 7.38 -3.16 22.10
N GLY A 105 6.23 -3.72 21.73
CA GLY A 105 5.20 -3.04 20.96
C GLY A 105 3.80 -3.17 21.54
N VAL A 106 2.81 -2.93 20.68
CA VAL A 106 1.38 -3.10 20.99
C VAL A 106 0.84 -4.30 20.23
N ARG A 107 0.07 -5.13 20.93
CA ARG A 107 -0.64 -6.28 20.35
C ARG A 107 -2.14 -6.07 20.37
N TYR A 108 -2.82 -6.69 19.41
CA TYR A 108 -4.27 -6.66 19.30
C TYR A 108 -4.81 -8.09 19.34
N ASN A 109 -5.73 -8.36 20.27
CA ASN A 109 -6.49 -9.61 20.32
C ASN A 109 -7.87 -9.50 19.62
N HIS A 110 -8.18 -8.31 19.09
CA HIS A 110 -9.39 -8.02 18.33
C HIS A 110 -9.01 -7.20 17.09
N PHE A 111 -8.36 -7.86 16.13
CA PHE A 111 -8.01 -7.31 14.84
C PHE A 111 -8.65 -8.19 13.76
N THR A 112 -9.31 -7.58 12.78
CA THR A 112 -10.03 -8.32 11.74
C THR A 112 -9.58 -7.86 10.36
N VAL A 113 -9.49 -8.82 9.46
CA VAL A 113 -9.25 -8.63 8.03
C VAL A 113 -10.44 -9.20 7.25
N THR A 114 -10.42 -9.07 5.93
CA THR A 114 -11.42 -9.72 5.09
C THR A 114 -11.11 -11.21 4.93
N ALA A 115 -12.04 -11.99 4.35
CA ALA A 115 -11.89 -13.44 4.21
C ALA A 115 -10.87 -13.87 3.15
N VAL A 116 -10.41 -12.97 2.26
CA VAL A 116 -9.51 -13.32 1.13
C VAL A 116 -8.43 -12.25 0.93
N CYS A 117 -7.29 -12.68 0.37
CA CYS A 117 -6.08 -11.88 0.24
C CYS A 117 -6.27 -10.58 -0.57
N SER A 118 -6.80 -10.62 -1.80
CA SER A 118 -7.01 -9.40 -2.61
C SER A 118 -7.87 -8.36 -1.88
N SER A 119 -9.01 -8.78 -1.31
CA SER A 119 -9.91 -7.91 -0.57
C SER A 119 -9.25 -7.27 0.66
N THR A 120 -8.44 -8.03 1.40
CA THR A 120 -7.70 -7.53 2.56
C THR A 120 -6.64 -6.51 2.15
N ARG A 121 -5.88 -6.81 1.09
CA ARG A 121 -4.82 -5.91 0.58
C ARG A 121 -5.39 -4.60 0.04
N ALA A 122 -6.53 -4.65 -0.64
CA ALA A 122 -7.21 -3.44 -1.11
C ALA A 122 -7.69 -2.58 0.05
N ALA A 123 -8.33 -3.19 1.06
CA ALA A 123 -8.78 -2.47 2.23
C ALA A 123 -7.61 -1.85 3.01
N LEU A 124 -6.51 -2.59 3.16
CA LEU A 124 -5.29 -2.12 3.80
C LEU A 124 -4.69 -0.91 3.08
N LEU A 125 -4.55 -0.98 1.76
CA LEU A 125 -3.90 0.08 0.99
C LEU A 125 -4.79 1.30 0.79
N THR A 126 -6.11 1.16 0.73
CA THR A 126 -7.02 2.28 0.45
C THR A 126 -7.68 2.85 1.71
N GLY A 127 -7.70 2.10 2.81
CA GLY A 127 -8.51 2.42 3.99
C GLY A 127 -10.03 2.32 3.75
N MET A 128 -10.45 1.77 2.60
CA MET A 128 -11.86 1.67 2.20
C MET A 128 -12.40 0.26 2.43
N ASN A 129 -13.74 0.13 2.45
CA ASN A 129 -14.37 -1.17 2.27
C ASN A 129 -13.95 -1.74 0.90
N HIS A 130 -13.55 -3.00 0.85
CA HIS A 130 -12.98 -3.64 -0.34
C HIS A 130 -13.96 -3.70 -1.53
N HIS A 131 -15.28 -3.74 -1.30
CA HIS A 131 -16.27 -3.59 -2.39
C HIS A 131 -16.24 -2.18 -2.99
N SER A 132 -16.12 -1.14 -2.15
CA SER A 132 -15.98 0.24 -2.63
C SER A 132 -14.64 0.49 -3.32
N ALA A 133 -13.61 -0.27 -2.95
CA ALA A 133 -12.28 -0.20 -3.56
C ALA A 133 -12.19 -0.95 -4.90
N GLY A 134 -13.19 -1.72 -5.33
CA GLY A 134 -13.17 -2.45 -6.61
C GLY A 134 -12.83 -3.94 -6.52
N THR A 135 -12.50 -4.43 -5.32
CA THR A 135 -11.99 -5.79 -5.08
C THR A 135 -12.91 -6.54 -4.10
N GLY A 136 -14.12 -6.85 -4.57
CA GLY A 136 -15.09 -7.65 -3.81
C GLY A 136 -14.75 -9.14 -3.74
N TRP A 137 -13.79 -9.60 -4.55
CA TRP A 137 -13.29 -10.96 -4.60
C TRP A 137 -11.81 -10.98 -5.04
N LEU A 138 -11.28 -12.18 -5.29
CA LEU A 138 -9.93 -12.42 -5.78
C LEU A 138 -9.67 -11.70 -7.12
N ALA A 139 -8.45 -11.19 -7.28
CA ALA A 139 -8.02 -10.41 -8.44
C ALA A 139 -8.02 -11.20 -9.76
N GLU A 140 -8.11 -12.53 -9.70
CA GLU A 140 -8.22 -13.41 -10.86
C GLU A 140 -9.58 -13.29 -11.58
N TRP A 141 -10.59 -12.69 -10.95
CA TRP A 141 -11.96 -12.68 -11.46
C TRP A 141 -12.53 -11.26 -11.60
N ASP A 142 -12.87 -10.86 -12.82
CA ASP A 142 -13.76 -9.72 -13.08
C ASP A 142 -15.19 -10.21 -13.25
N PHE A 143 -16.09 -9.77 -12.37
CA PHE A 143 -17.52 -10.08 -12.46
C PHE A 143 -18.33 -9.04 -13.23
N GLY A 144 -17.69 -8.01 -13.79
CA GLY A 144 -18.33 -6.97 -14.58
C GLY A 144 -18.90 -5.81 -13.77
N TYR A 145 -18.81 -5.84 -12.44
CA TYR A 145 -19.40 -4.84 -11.54
C TYR A 145 -18.32 -3.93 -10.95
N PRO A 146 -18.60 -2.63 -10.71
CA PRO A 146 -17.61 -1.67 -10.20
C PRO A 146 -16.86 -2.13 -8.95
N GLY A 147 -17.53 -2.85 -8.05
CA GLY A 147 -16.94 -3.39 -6.83
C GLY A 147 -16.28 -4.76 -6.94
N TYR A 148 -16.22 -5.35 -8.13
CA TYR A 148 -15.76 -6.72 -8.39
C TYR A 148 -14.97 -6.81 -9.69
N ARG A 149 -14.08 -5.85 -9.92
CA ARG A 149 -13.24 -5.75 -11.12
C ARG A 149 -11.92 -6.51 -11.02
N GLY A 150 -11.59 -7.01 -9.83
CA GLY A 150 -10.32 -7.72 -9.59
C GLY A 150 -9.10 -6.80 -9.49
N GLU A 151 -9.32 -5.49 -9.34
CA GLU A 151 -8.27 -4.49 -9.13
C GLU A 151 -8.82 -3.25 -8.43
N ILE A 152 -7.93 -2.43 -7.85
CA ILE A 152 -8.35 -1.22 -7.15
C ILE A 152 -8.91 -0.21 -8.16
N HIS A 153 -10.06 0.38 -7.83
CA HIS A 153 -10.71 1.40 -8.63
C HIS A 153 -9.79 2.61 -8.85
N LYS A 154 -9.78 3.16 -10.07
CA LYS A 154 -8.89 4.27 -10.45
C LYS A 154 -9.03 5.51 -9.55
N ASN A 155 -10.23 5.75 -9.03
CA ASN A 155 -10.53 6.88 -8.14
C ASN A 155 -10.23 6.63 -6.66
N SER A 156 -9.80 5.43 -6.28
CA SER A 156 -9.43 5.11 -4.89
C SER A 156 -7.93 5.23 -4.76
N LEU A 157 -7.42 6.28 -4.11
CA LEU A 157 -5.98 6.40 -3.88
C LEU A 157 -5.50 5.34 -2.87
N THR A 158 -4.32 4.82 -3.11
CA THR A 158 -3.58 4.00 -2.16
C THR A 158 -2.78 4.86 -1.18
N LEU A 159 -2.45 4.27 -0.04
CA LEU A 159 -1.55 4.84 0.95
C LEU A 159 -0.20 5.21 0.32
N ALA A 160 0.32 4.40 -0.60
CA ALA A 160 1.57 4.67 -1.30
C ALA A 160 1.46 5.93 -2.18
N GLU A 161 0.38 6.10 -2.95
CA GLU A 161 0.14 7.32 -3.74
C GLU A 161 0.10 8.56 -2.85
N ILE A 162 -0.59 8.48 -1.71
CA ILE A 162 -0.68 9.59 -0.76
C ILE A 162 0.69 9.90 -0.13
N LEU A 163 1.43 8.89 0.32
CA LEU A 163 2.75 9.07 0.94
C LEU A 163 3.76 9.66 -0.06
N LYS A 164 3.77 9.16 -1.30
CA LYS A 164 4.63 9.68 -2.38
C LYS A 164 4.36 11.16 -2.65
N LEU A 165 3.09 11.56 -2.74
CA LEU A 165 2.71 12.98 -2.89
C LEU A 165 3.14 13.86 -1.72
N ASN A 166 3.43 13.26 -0.56
CA ASN A 166 3.92 13.95 0.64
C ASN A 166 5.43 13.73 0.87
N GLY A 167 6.18 13.40 -0.18
CA GLY A 167 7.65 13.39 -0.14
C GLY A 167 8.29 12.14 0.46
N TYR A 168 7.52 11.07 0.69
CA TYR A 168 8.07 9.77 1.10
C TYR A 168 8.67 9.01 -0.09
N SER A 169 9.67 8.18 0.20
CA SER A 169 10.06 7.11 -0.72
C SER A 169 9.17 5.89 -0.52
N THR A 170 8.68 5.31 -1.61
CA THR A 170 7.68 4.24 -1.51
C THR A 170 8.16 2.96 -2.17
N PHE A 171 8.33 1.92 -1.37
CA PHE A 171 8.81 0.61 -1.83
C PHE A 171 7.83 -0.49 -1.47
N MET A 172 7.72 -1.49 -2.34
CA MET A 172 7.00 -2.71 -2.06
C MET A 172 7.83 -3.92 -2.47
N VAL A 173 7.82 -4.94 -1.62
CA VAL A 173 8.32 -6.26 -1.98
C VAL A 173 7.27 -7.35 -1.74
N GLY A 174 7.31 -8.41 -2.53
CA GLY A 174 6.45 -9.59 -2.40
C GLY A 174 5.12 -9.49 -3.15
N LYS A 175 4.08 -10.07 -2.54
CA LYS A 175 2.78 -10.32 -3.17
C LYS A 175 1.96 -9.03 -3.35
N TRP A 176 1.61 -8.70 -4.58
CA TRP A 176 0.70 -7.60 -4.89
C TRP A 176 -0.77 -8.02 -4.84
N HIS A 177 -1.19 -8.91 -5.74
CA HIS A 177 -2.52 -9.52 -5.81
C HIS A 177 -3.71 -8.55 -5.92
N LEU A 178 -3.49 -7.44 -6.62
CA LEU A 178 -4.46 -6.37 -6.86
C LEU A 178 -4.47 -5.89 -8.33
N THR A 179 -3.88 -6.68 -9.23
CA THR A 179 -3.94 -6.49 -10.68
C THR A 179 -4.86 -7.56 -11.25
N ASN A 180 -5.85 -7.16 -12.04
CA ASN A 180 -6.71 -8.09 -12.76
C ASN A 180 -5.85 -9.01 -13.65
N ALA A 181 -6.20 -10.30 -13.75
CA ALA A 181 -5.49 -11.26 -14.60
C ALA A 181 -5.24 -10.75 -16.04
N ASP A 182 -6.22 -10.09 -16.66
CA ASP A 182 -6.12 -9.55 -18.02
C ASP A 182 -5.16 -8.35 -18.14
N HIS A 183 -4.82 -7.73 -17.01
CA HIS A 183 -3.88 -6.60 -16.93
C HIS A 183 -2.46 -7.02 -16.49
N ARG A 184 -2.19 -8.32 -16.32
CA ARG A 184 -0.85 -8.87 -15.96
C ARG A 184 0.01 -9.13 -17.20
N SER A 185 0.11 -8.15 -18.08
CA SER A 185 0.83 -8.26 -19.36
C SER A 185 2.16 -7.51 -19.35
N PRO A 186 3.24 -8.05 -19.94
CA PRO A 186 4.52 -7.33 -20.05
C PRO A 186 4.46 -6.09 -20.95
N ILE A 187 3.36 -5.90 -21.70
CA ILE A 187 3.16 -4.72 -22.56
C ILE A 187 2.15 -3.71 -21.98
N GLY A 188 1.71 -3.93 -20.74
CA GLY A 188 0.73 -3.09 -20.06
C GLY A 188 -0.73 -3.40 -20.42
N PRO A 189 -1.69 -2.61 -19.89
CA PRO A 189 -1.48 -1.39 -19.08
C PRO A 189 -0.86 -1.69 -17.70
N PHE A 190 -0.06 -0.75 -17.18
CA PHE A 190 0.60 -0.88 -15.87
C PHE A 190 -0.14 -0.11 -14.75
N ASP A 191 -1.29 0.49 -15.05
CA ASP A 191 -2.06 1.34 -14.13
C ASP A 191 -2.39 0.64 -12.79
N SER A 192 -2.66 -0.66 -12.82
CA SER A 192 -3.01 -1.44 -11.63
C SER A 192 -1.85 -2.25 -11.05
N TRP A 193 -0.62 -2.05 -11.56
CA TRP A 193 0.60 -2.63 -10.99
C TRP A 193 1.09 -1.80 -9.81
N PRO A 194 1.96 -2.32 -8.91
CA PRO A 194 2.45 -1.56 -7.77
C PRO A 194 3.05 -0.19 -8.14
N THR A 195 3.78 -0.13 -9.25
CA THR A 195 4.39 1.08 -9.80
C THR A 195 3.38 2.11 -10.32
N GLY A 196 2.27 1.64 -10.90
CA GLY A 196 1.12 2.47 -11.28
C GLY A 196 0.28 2.90 -10.07
N ARG A 197 0.50 2.29 -8.91
CA ARG A 197 -0.29 2.47 -7.68
C ARG A 197 0.57 3.01 -6.53
N GLY A 198 1.47 3.93 -6.87
CA GLY A 198 2.18 4.77 -5.91
C GLY A 198 3.53 4.26 -5.45
N PHE A 199 3.89 2.99 -5.65
CA PHE A 199 5.21 2.48 -5.26
C PHE A 199 6.28 2.83 -6.30
N GLU A 200 7.30 3.57 -5.91
CA GLU A 200 8.41 3.91 -6.80
C GLU A 200 9.31 2.72 -7.14
N LYS A 201 9.43 1.74 -6.24
CA LYS A 201 10.13 0.48 -6.49
C LYS A 201 9.28 -0.71 -6.09
N TYR A 202 9.33 -1.74 -6.92
CA TYR A 202 8.65 -3.00 -6.69
C TYR A 202 9.54 -4.19 -7.02
N PHE A 203 9.46 -5.23 -6.19
CA PHE A 203 9.99 -6.55 -6.50
C PHE A 203 9.11 -7.65 -5.90
N GLY A 204 8.65 -8.59 -6.71
CA GLY A 204 7.84 -9.69 -6.19
C GLY A 204 7.04 -10.38 -7.27
N PHE A 205 5.77 -10.66 -7.01
CA PHE A 205 4.86 -11.30 -7.95
C PHE A 205 3.45 -10.71 -7.86
N LEU A 206 2.76 -10.63 -9.00
CA LEU A 206 1.44 -10.00 -9.10
C LEU A 206 0.28 -10.91 -8.72
N GLU A 207 0.49 -12.22 -8.79
CA GLU A 207 -0.54 -13.24 -8.65
C GLU A 207 -0.91 -13.54 -7.19
N GLY A 208 -1.93 -14.38 -7.02
CA GLY A 208 -2.37 -14.86 -5.72
C GLY A 208 -1.40 -15.81 -5.02
N GLU A 209 -0.46 -16.39 -5.76
CA GLU A 209 0.47 -17.38 -5.23
C GLU A 209 1.74 -17.42 -6.08
N ALA A 210 2.80 -17.98 -5.52
CA ALA A 210 4.04 -18.23 -6.23
C ALA A 210 4.72 -19.47 -5.66
N ASN A 211 5.38 -20.23 -6.53
CA ASN A 211 6.27 -21.29 -6.08
C ASN A 211 7.46 -20.67 -5.34
N GLN A 212 7.79 -21.23 -4.16
CA GLN A 212 8.83 -20.67 -3.29
C GLN A 212 10.26 -20.86 -3.82
N PHE A 213 10.48 -21.81 -4.73
CA PHE A 213 11.79 -22.16 -5.28
C PHE A 213 11.92 -21.85 -6.78
N LYS A 214 10.82 -21.90 -7.52
CA LYS A 214 10.76 -21.63 -8.97
C LYS A 214 9.57 -20.74 -9.32
N PRO A 215 9.50 -19.51 -8.80
CA PRO A 215 8.40 -18.59 -9.12
C PRO A 215 8.40 -18.27 -10.61
N HIS A 216 7.27 -18.49 -11.31
CA HIS A 216 7.25 -18.36 -12.76
C HIS A 216 7.24 -16.91 -13.24
N TRP A 217 6.64 -15.98 -12.49
CA TRP A 217 6.50 -14.56 -12.85
C TRP A 217 6.99 -13.63 -11.75
N LEU A 218 8.31 -13.57 -11.58
CA LEU A 218 8.91 -12.51 -10.77
C LEU A 218 8.87 -11.19 -11.54
N VAL A 219 8.64 -10.11 -10.82
CA VAL A 219 8.52 -8.76 -11.38
C VAL A 219 9.46 -7.83 -10.66
N SER A 220 10.23 -7.02 -11.40
CA SER A 220 10.99 -5.89 -10.87
C SER A 220 10.55 -4.61 -11.57
N GLY A 221 9.95 -3.68 -10.84
CA GLY A 221 9.27 -2.54 -11.44
C GLY A 221 8.12 -3.01 -12.33
N ASN A 222 8.28 -2.89 -13.66
CA ASN A 222 7.34 -3.36 -14.68
C ASN A 222 7.89 -4.50 -15.54
N ASP A 223 9.11 -4.95 -15.27
CA ASP A 223 9.75 -6.01 -16.03
C ASP A 223 9.41 -7.37 -15.41
N ILE A 224 8.89 -8.28 -16.24
CA ILE A 224 8.66 -9.67 -15.86
C ILE A 224 9.93 -10.46 -16.16
N HIS A 225 10.42 -11.19 -15.16
CA HIS A 225 11.60 -12.02 -15.25
C HIS A 225 11.22 -13.50 -15.36
N PRO A 226 12.01 -14.30 -16.09
CA PRO A 226 11.87 -15.75 -16.07
C PRO A 226 12.13 -16.31 -14.66
N PRO A 227 11.72 -17.56 -14.39
CA PRO A 227 12.08 -18.24 -13.15
C PRO A 227 13.60 -18.19 -12.91
N PRO A 228 14.06 -18.02 -11.67
CA PRO A 228 15.48 -18.10 -11.34
C PRO A 228 16.09 -19.44 -11.74
N ASP A 229 17.29 -19.39 -12.32
CA ASP A 229 18.06 -20.60 -12.68
C ASP A 229 18.81 -21.22 -11.47
N ASP A 230 18.90 -20.50 -10.36
CA ASP A 230 19.56 -20.97 -9.13
C ASP A 230 18.71 -22.02 -8.41
N GLU A 231 19.25 -23.23 -8.26
CA GLU A 231 18.59 -24.33 -7.55
C GLU A 231 18.40 -24.07 -6.05
N ASN A 232 19.18 -23.16 -5.47
CA ASN A 232 19.06 -22.77 -4.05
C ASN A 232 18.19 -21.53 -3.85
N PHE A 233 17.54 -21.03 -4.90
CA PHE A 233 16.67 -19.88 -4.79
C PHE A 233 15.53 -20.15 -3.80
N TYR A 234 15.33 -19.21 -2.86
CA TYR A 234 14.19 -19.22 -1.94
C TYR A 234 13.54 -17.84 -1.92
N LEU A 235 12.26 -17.79 -2.34
CA LEU A 235 11.52 -16.56 -2.59
C LEU A 235 11.43 -15.64 -1.36
N PRO A 236 11.15 -16.13 -0.13
CA PRO A 236 11.11 -15.27 1.05
C PRO A 236 12.44 -14.59 1.36
N ASP A 237 13.56 -15.28 1.16
CA ASP A 237 14.90 -14.71 1.34
C ASP A 237 15.15 -13.63 0.28
N ALA A 238 14.85 -13.92 -0.99
CA ALA A 238 14.99 -12.94 -2.07
C ALA A 238 14.15 -11.67 -1.86
N ILE A 239 12.91 -11.81 -1.38
CA ILE A 239 12.02 -10.69 -1.01
C ILE A 239 12.65 -9.88 0.15
N THR A 240 13.16 -10.56 1.17
CA THR A 240 13.78 -9.93 2.34
C THR A 240 15.05 -9.18 1.97
N ASP A 241 15.95 -9.82 1.22
CA ASP A 241 17.19 -9.22 0.74
C ASP A 241 16.91 -7.99 -0.12
N LYS A 242 15.89 -8.05 -1.00
CA LYS A 242 15.51 -6.91 -1.80
C LYS A 242 14.94 -5.76 -0.97
N ALA A 243 14.15 -6.04 0.07
CA ALA A 243 13.68 -5.00 0.99
C ALA A 243 14.86 -4.29 1.67
N ILE A 244 15.82 -5.06 2.17
CA ILE A 244 17.03 -4.54 2.82
C ILE A 244 17.85 -3.71 1.82
N ASP A 245 18.03 -4.18 0.59
CA ASP A 245 18.74 -3.47 -0.47
C ASP A 245 18.07 -2.14 -0.83
N MET A 246 16.73 -2.11 -0.96
CA MET A 246 15.98 -0.88 -1.22
C MET A 246 16.15 0.13 -0.09
N ILE A 247 16.08 -0.30 1.18
CA ILE A 247 16.29 0.56 2.35
C ILE A 247 17.73 1.08 2.41
N LYS A 248 18.73 0.22 2.20
CA LYS A 248 20.15 0.63 2.18
C LYS A 248 20.41 1.63 1.06
N THR A 249 19.87 1.36 -0.13
CA THR A 249 19.97 2.25 -1.28
C THR A 249 19.37 3.62 -0.96
N LEU A 250 18.18 3.68 -0.34
CA LEU A 250 17.59 4.93 0.11
C LEU A 250 18.53 5.67 1.06
N ARG A 251 18.98 5.02 2.14
CA ARG A 251 19.83 5.65 3.16
C ARG A 251 21.19 6.13 2.64
N ASN A 252 21.70 5.51 1.57
CA ASN A 252 22.94 5.93 0.92
C ASN A 252 22.77 7.18 0.06
N HIS A 253 21.56 7.47 -0.44
CA HIS A 253 21.29 8.62 -1.31
C HIS A 253 20.60 9.77 -0.56
N ASP A 254 19.72 9.45 0.39
CA ASP A 254 19.04 10.41 1.24
C ASP A 254 18.81 9.83 2.65
N ARG A 255 19.44 10.46 3.64
CA ARG A 255 19.41 10.00 5.03
C ARG A 255 18.13 10.40 5.76
N GLU A 256 17.52 11.51 5.34
CA GLU A 256 16.40 12.13 6.05
C GLU A 256 15.06 11.83 5.37
N LYS A 257 15.07 11.43 4.08
CA LYS A 257 13.84 11.06 3.37
C LYS A 257 13.23 9.78 3.97
N PRO A 258 11.97 9.83 4.43
CA PRO A 258 11.31 8.67 5.00
C PRO A 258 10.93 7.62 3.93
#